data_AF-A0A1W9TBX8-F1
#
_entry.id   AF-A0A1W9TBX8-F1
#
_cell.length_a   1.000
_cell.length_b   1.000
_cell.length_c   1.000
_cell.angle_alpha   90.00
_cell.angle_beta   90.00
_cell.angle_gamma   90.00
#
_symmetry.space_group_name_H-M   'P 1'
#
loop_
_entity.id
_entity.type
_entity.pdbx_description
1 polymer ?
#
loop_
_entity_poly.entity_id
_entity_poly.type
_entity_poly.pdbx_seq_one_letter_code
_entity_poly.pdbx_strand_id
1 'polypeptide(L)' 'MNLNQLKIFYMAAKHGNLSAAAGELCITQPAITKG' A
#
# COMPACT_ATOMS: atom_id res chain seq x y z
N MET A 1 -13.58 7.23 -1.78
CA MET A 1 -12.19 6.71 -1.86
C MET A 1 -11.34 7.53 -0.90
N ASN A 2 -10.71 6.88 0.07
CA ASN A 2 -9.85 7.53 1.06
C ASN A 2 -8.49 7.89 0.41
N LEU A 3 -7.91 9.04 0.74
CA LEU A 3 -6.57 9.45 0.29
C LEU A 3 -5.51 8.38 0.59
N ASN A 4 -5.65 7.68 1.72
CA ASN A 4 -4.74 6.60 2.10
C ASN A 4 -4.85 5.39 1.16
N GLN A 5 -6.05 5.04 0.69
CA GLN A 5 -6.23 3.97 -0.31
C GLN A 5 -5.57 4.35 -1.64
N LEU A 6 -5.69 5.62 -2.05
CA LEU A 6 -5.04 6.10 -3.29
C LEU A 6 -3.51 6.06 -3.18
N LYS A 7 -2.97 6.42 -2.00
CA LYS A 7 -1.53 6.34 -1.72
C LYS A 7 -1.03 4.89 -1.71
N ILE A 8 -1.78 3.98 -1.10
CA ILE A 8 -1.48 2.54 -1.10
C ILE A 8 -1.50 1.99 -2.52
N PHE A 9 -2.52 2.33 -3.31
CA PHE A 9 -2.63 1.92 -4.71
C PHE A 9 -1.44 2.42 -5.55
N TYR A 10 -1.07 3.69 -5.42
CA TYR A 10 0.09 4.25 -6.11
C TYR A 10 1.38 3.53 -5.73
N MET A 11 1.61 3.29 -4.43
CA MET A 11 2.82 2.58 -3.98
C MET A 11 2.84 1.13 -4.42
N ALA A 12 1.69 0.43 -4.40
CA ALA A 12 1.57 -0.94 -4.89
C ALA A 12 1.83 -1.03 -6.40
N ALA A 13 1.30 -0.09 -7.19
CA ALA A 13 1.54 0.00 -8.63
C ALA A 13 3.00 0.35 -8.96
N LYS A 14 3.60 1.28 -8.21
CA LYS A 14 5.02 1.68 -8.37
C LYS A 14 5.98 0.52 -8.09
N HIS A 15 5.71 -0.27 -7.05
CA HIS A 15 6.62 -1.35 -6.63
C HIS A 15 6.28 -2.71 -7.25
N GLY A 16 5.10 -2.86 -7.86
CA GLY A 16 4.60 -4.15 -8.38
C GLY A 16 4.39 -5.22 -7.30
N ASN A 17 4.56 -4.87 -6.02
CA ASN A 17 4.50 -5.79 -4.88
C ASN A 17 3.95 -5.09 -3.64
N LEU A 18 2.86 -5.66 -3.09
CA LEU A 18 2.18 -5.18 -1.89
C LEU A 18 3.06 -5.28 -0.64
N SER A 19 3.94 -6.27 -0.53
CA SER A 19 4.91 -6.39 0.58
C SER A 19 5.93 -5.26 0.57
N ALA A 20 6.43 -4.90 -0.61
CA ALA A 20 7.40 -3.82 -0.76
C ALA A 20 6.76 -2.46 -0.45
N ALA A 21 5.54 -2.23 -0.97
CA ALA A 21 4.76 -1.04 -0.66
C ALA A 21 4.42 -0.93 0.83
N ALA A 22 4.13 -2.04 1.51
CA ALA A 22 3.84 -2.06 2.94
C ALA A 22 5.07 -1.64 3.76
N GLY A 23 6.25 -2.14 3.38
CA GLY A 23 7.53 -1.75 3.97
C GLY A 23 7.82 -0.26 3.82
N GLU A 24 7.66 0.31 2.61
CA GLU A 24 7.87 1.75 2.38
C GLU A 24 6.85 2.64 3.11
N LEU A 25 5.61 2.17 3.27
CA LEU A 25 4.56 2.89 3.99
C LEU A 25 4.62 2.68 5.51
N CYS A 26 5.58 1.90 6.01
CA CYS A 26 5.70 1.52 7.43
C CYS A 26 4.41 0.92 8.00
N ILE A 27 3.67 0.16 7.18
CA ILE A 27 2.43 -0.52 7.56
C ILE A 27 2.54 -2.02 7.32
N THR A 28 1.68 -2.81 7.96
CA THR A 28 1.65 -4.25 7.76
C THR A 28 0.92 -4.60 6.46
N GLN A 29 1.34 -5.69 5.80
CA GLN A 29 0.69 -6.23 4.60
C GLN A 29 -0.86 -6.34 4.70
N PRO A 30 -1.44 -6.81 5.84
CA PRO A 30 -2.89 -6.83 6.02
C PRO A 30 -3.56 -5.45 6.03
N ALA A 31 -2.85 -4.38 6.42
CA ALA A 31 -3.38 -3.01 6.40
C ALA A 31 -3.41 -2.43 4.97
N ILE A 32 -2.55 -2.92 4.07
CA ILE A 32 -2.57 -2.57 2.64
C ILE A 32 -3.74 -3.21 1.90
N THR A 33 -4.16 -4.42 2.30
CA THR A 33 -5.19 -5.20 1.58
C THR A 33 -6.61 -5.01 2.12
N LYS A 34 -6.76 -4.53 3.37
CA LYS A 34 -8.07 -4.23 3.99
C LYS A 34 -8.54 -2.79 3.78
N GLY A 35 -7.75 -1.99 3.07
CA GLY A 35 -7.91 -0.55 2.89
C GLY A 35 -9.11 -0.17 2.05
#